data_AF-A0A536V264-F1
#
_entry.id   AF-A0A536V264-F1
#
_cell.length_a   1.000
_cell.length_b   1.000
_cell.length_c   1.000
_cell.angle_alpha   90.00
_cell.angle_beta   90.00
_cell.angle_gamma   90.00
#
_symmetry.space_group_name_H-M   'P 1'
#
loop_
_entity.id
_entity.type
_entity.pdbx_description
1 polymer ?
#
loop_
_entity_poly.entity_id
_entity_poly.type
_entity_poly.pdbx_seq_one_letter_code
_entity_poly.pdbx_strand_id
1 'polypeptide(L)'
;MKTTWNLVTVSAATAMLAACSHTVTQREVVHEQPVVQPQVVERVTVVQPPPVMQEPVPAVTAMPYPSARWVPGYWNWSGNEWVWVKGRWY
;
A
#
# COMPACT_ATOMS: atom_id res chain seq x y z
N MET A 1 -60.04 60.75 -15.07
CA MET A 1 -60.33 59.35 -15.44
C MET A 1 -59.24 58.73 -16.36
N LYS A 2 -57.95 59.08 -16.20
CA LYS A 2 -56.86 58.61 -17.07
C LYS A 2 -55.70 57.93 -16.32
N THR A 3 -55.51 58.25 -15.03
CA THR A 3 -54.35 57.79 -14.23
C THR A 3 -54.51 56.37 -13.69
N THR A 4 -55.74 55.88 -13.56
CA THR A 4 -56.03 54.53 -13.03
C THR A 4 -55.85 53.41 -14.07
N TRP A 5 -55.88 53.72 -15.36
CA TRP A 5 -55.66 52.75 -16.44
C TRP A 5 -54.17 52.38 -16.56
N ASN A 6 -53.26 53.33 -16.36
CA ASN A 6 -51.81 53.10 -16.50
C ASN A 6 -51.21 52.24 -15.37
N LEU A 7 -51.85 52.18 -14.21
CA LEU A 7 -51.37 51.35 -13.09
C LEU A 7 -51.73 49.87 -13.26
N VAL A 8 -52.81 49.56 -13.98
CA VAL A 8 -53.25 48.18 -14.24
C VAL A 8 -52.41 47.52 -15.35
N THR A 9 -51.91 48.30 -16.30
CA THR A 9 -51.06 47.77 -17.38
C THR A 9 -49.63 47.45 -16.91
N VAL A 10 -49.09 48.21 -15.96
CA VAL A 10 -47.74 47.96 -15.41
C VAL A 10 -47.71 46.68 -14.57
N SER A 11 -48.74 46.40 -13.77
CA SER A 11 -48.79 45.19 -12.94
C SER A 11 -48.97 43.89 -13.74
N ALA A 12 -49.69 43.93 -14.86
CA ALA A 12 -49.82 42.79 -15.76
C ALA A 12 -48.50 42.44 -16.48
N ALA A 13 -47.65 43.43 -16.78
CA ALA A 13 -46.37 43.20 -17.45
C ALA A 13 -45.31 42.55 -16.54
N THR A 14 -45.31 42.86 -15.24
CA THR A 14 -44.30 42.32 -14.31
C THR A 14 -44.53 40.85 -13.97
N ALA A 15 -45.78 40.36 -14.04
CA ALA A 15 -46.11 38.96 -13.76
C ALA A 15 -45.67 37.99 -14.88
N MET A 16 -45.49 38.47 -16.12
CA MET A 16 -45.14 37.62 -17.25
C MET A 16 -43.65 37.29 -17.37
N LEU A 17 -42.77 38.09 -16.75
CA LEU A 17 -41.31 37.89 -16.83
C LEU A 17 -40.78 36.77 -15.93
N ALA A 18 -41.56 36.30 -14.95
CA ALA A 18 -41.14 35.25 -14.02
C ALA A 18 -41.30 33.81 -14.58
N ALA A 19 -41.96 33.65 -15.74
CA ALA A 19 -42.30 32.34 -16.31
C ALA A 19 -41.21 31.73 -17.21
N CYS A 20 -40.11 32.45 -17.50
CA CYS A 20 -39.01 31.97 -18.35
C CYS A 20 -37.87 31.29 -17.57
N SER A 21 -38.02 31.08 -16.27
CA SER A 21 -37.05 30.34 -15.46
C SER A 21 -37.26 28.83 -15.68
N HIS A 22 -36.84 28.34 -16.85
CA HIS A 22 -36.85 26.92 -17.16
C HIS A 22 -36.11 26.16 -16.04
N THR A 23 -36.83 25.32 -15.31
CA THR A 23 -36.28 24.51 -14.24
C THR A 23 -35.40 23.45 -14.87
N VAL A 24 -34.08 23.65 -14.87
CA VAL A 24 -33.12 22.68 -15.37
C VAL A 24 -33.07 21.54 -14.36
N THR A 25 -33.76 20.44 -14.64
CA THR A 25 -33.59 19.19 -13.90
C THR A 25 -32.27 18.57 -14.36
N GLN A 26 -31.22 18.74 -13.57
CA GLN A 26 -29.94 18.07 -13.82
C GLN A 26 -30.18 16.56 -13.70
N ARG A 27 -29.89 15.82 -14.78
CA ARG A 27 -29.92 14.36 -14.76
C ARG A 27 -28.75 13.88 -13.90
N GLU A 28 -29.05 13.19 -12.82
CA GLU A 28 -28.02 12.55 -11.99
C GLU A 28 -27.46 11.36 -12.77
N VAL A 29 -26.19 11.47 -13.18
CA VAL A 29 -25.45 10.36 -13.77
C VAL A 29 -24.93 9.51 -12.62
N VAL A 30 -25.63 8.41 -12.35
CA VAL A 30 -25.15 7.39 -11.41
C VAL A 30 -23.93 6.73 -12.05
N HIS A 31 -22.74 7.06 -11.55
CA HIS A 31 -21.51 6.38 -11.92
C HIS A 31 -21.45 5.06 -11.16
N GLU A 32 -21.46 3.93 -11.87
CA GLU A 32 -21.14 2.65 -11.25
C GLU A 32 -19.68 2.69 -10.79
N GLN A 33 -19.48 2.64 -9.48
CA GLN A 33 -18.16 2.49 -8.90
C GLN A 33 -17.70 1.04 -9.14
N PRO A 34 -16.58 0.80 -9.83
CA PRO A 34 -16.05 -0.55 -9.95
C PRO A 34 -15.76 -1.08 -8.54
N VAL A 35 -16.22 -2.29 -8.24
CA VAL A 35 -15.91 -2.98 -6.99
C VAL A 35 -14.40 -3.23 -6.98
N VAL A 36 -13.67 -2.40 -6.22
CA VAL A 36 -12.23 -2.59 -6.00
C VAL A 36 -12.07 -3.84 -5.16
N GLN A 37 -11.70 -4.95 -5.81
CA GLN A 37 -11.36 -6.17 -5.10
C GLN A 37 -10.11 -5.91 -4.25
N PRO A 38 -10.14 -6.25 -2.94
CA PRO A 38 -8.96 -6.11 -2.11
C PRO A 38 -7.82 -6.92 -2.73
N GLN A 39 -6.74 -6.23 -3.09
CA GLN A 39 -5.53 -6.89 -3.55
C GLN A 39 -4.97 -7.69 -2.37
N VAL A 40 -4.85 -9.00 -2.52
CA VAL A 40 -4.16 -9.83 -1.53
C VAL A 40 -2.69 -9.49 -1.61
N VAL A 41 -2.23 -8.59 -0.73
CA VAL A 41 -0.81 -8.26 -0.62
C VAL A 41 -0.14 -9.41 0.13
N GLU A 42 0.44 -10.34 -0.62
CA GLU A 42 1.28 -11.41 -0.06
C GLU A 42 2.50 -10.77 0.62
N ARG A 43 2.51 -10.79 1.94
CA ARG A 43 3.58 -10.19 2.74
C ARG A 43 4.74 -11.18 2.79
N VAL A 44 5.71 -11.02 1.89
CA VAL A 44 6.96 -11.80 1.91
C VAL A 44 7.77 -11.41 3.16
N THR A 45 7.80 -12.25 4.19
CA THR A 45 8.66 -12.05 5.35
C THR A 45 10.09 -12.39 4.97
N VAL A 46 10.96 -11.37 4.88
CA VAL A 46 12.40 -11.56 4.71
C VAL A 46 12.99 -12.04 6.03
N VAL A 47 13.30 -13.34 6.13
CA VAL A 47 13.93 -13.90 7.35
C VAL A 47 15.43 -13.64 7.28
N GLN A 48 15.90 -12.58 7.92
CA GLN A 48 17.32 -12.25 7.97
C GLN A 48 18.10 -13.29 8.79
N PRO A 49 19.33 -13.69 8.37
CA PRO A 49 20.17 -14.56 9.19
C PRO A 49 20.49 -13.91 10.54
N PRO A 50 20.55 -14.69 11.63
CA PRO A 50 21.02 -14.18 12.91
C PRO A 50 22.43 -13.60 12.78
N PRO A 51 22.87 -12.76 13.74
CA PRO A 51 24.26 -12.34 13.82
C PRO A 51 25.20 -13.54 13.69
N VAL A 52 26.31 -13.37 12.97
CA VAL A 52 27.31 -14.43 12.80
C VAL A 52 27.80 -14.82 14.20
N MET A 53 27.62 -16.10 14.58
CA MET A 53 28.23 -16.60 15.80
C MET A 53 29.76 -16.56 15.61
N GLN A 54 30.45 -15.85 16.49
CA GLN A 54 31.92 -15.83 16.49
C GLN A 54 32.41 -17.16 17.06
N GLU A 55 32.82 -18.08 16.19
CA GLU A 55 33.40 -19.36 16.61
C GLU A 55 34.91 -19.17 16.89
N PRO A 56 35.39 -19.46 18.11
CA PRO A 56 36.81 -19.41 18.42
C PRO A 56 37.57 -20.40 17.52
N VAL A 57 38.69 -19.96 16.94
CA VAL A 57 39.56 -20.86 16.19
C VAL A 57 40.12 -21.90 17.17
N PRO A 58 40.02 -23.21 16.87
CA PRO A 58 40.55 -24.23 17.77
C PRO A 58 42.08 -24.14 17.85
N ALA A 59 42.63 -24.58 18.99
CA ALA A 59 44.06 -24.55 19.22
C ALA A 59 44.83 -25.39 18.17
N VAL A 60 46.07 -25.00 17.88
CA VAL A 60 46.96 -25.71 16.94
C VAL A 60 47.16 -27.17 17.35
N THR A 61 47.13 -27.46 18.66
CA THR A 61 47.20 -28.84 19.20
C THR A 61 46.00 -29.70 18.81
N ALA A 62 44.88 -29.10 18.43
CA ALA A 62 43.68 -29.80 17.94
C ALA A 62 43.69 -29.97 16.40
N MET A 63 44.76 -29.54 15.70
CA MET A 63 44.90 -29.80 14.27
C MET A 63 45.10 -31.29 14.02
N PRO A 64 44.32 -31.90 13.11
CA PRO A 64 44.45 -33.32 12.81
C PRO A 64 45.73 -33.66 12.03
N TYR A 65 46.28 -32.71 11.26
CA TYR A 65 47.53 -32.86 10.49
C TYR A 65 48.17 -31.49 10.16
N PRO A 66 49.47 -31.42 9.83
CA PRO A 66 50.22 -30.16 9.73
C PRO A 66 49.72 -29.15 8.68
N SER A 67 49.08 -29.64 7.61
CA SER A 67 48.50 -28.80 6.56
C SER A 67 47.04 -28.45 6.77
N ALA A 68 46.43 -28.88 7.88
CA ALA A 68 45.02 -28.63 8.14
C ALA A 68 44.72 -27.12 8.22
N ARG A 69 43.54 -26.75 7.75
CA ARG A 69 43.03 -25.37 7.80
C ARG A 69 41.66 -25.36 8.48
N TRP A 70 41.50 -24.44 9.41
CA TRP A 70 40.21 -24.25 10.08
C TRP A 70 39.29 -23.45 9.17
N VAL A 71 38.09 -23.97 8.93
CA VAL A 71 37.02 -23.26 8.26
C VAL A 71 35.94 -22.95 9.31
N PRO A 72 35.69 -21.67 9.64
CA PRO A 72 34.65 -21.29 10.60
C PRO A 72 33.26 -21.77 10.18
N GLY A 73 32.38 -21.97 11.16
CA GLY A 73 30.98 -22.28 10.92
C GLY A 73 30.20 -21.17 10.21
N TYR A 74 29.00 -21.51 9.73
CA TYR A 74 28.14 -20.59 9.00
C TYR A 74 26.65 -20.89 9.25
N TRP A 75 25.80 -19.89 8.98
CA TRP A 75 24.35 -20.04 8.99
C TRP A 75 23.86 -20.69 7.69
N ASN A 76 23.09 -21.76 7.81
CA ASN A 76 22.42 -22.43 6.70
C ASN A 76 20.90 -22.23 6.81
N TRP A 77 20.26 -21.82 5.72
CA TRP A 77 18.79 -21.72 5.66
C TRP A 77 18.21 -23.09 5.32
N SER A 78 17.46 -23.70 6.23
CA SER A 78 16.88 -25.03 6.05
C SER A 78 15.53 -25.14 6.76
N GLY A 79 14.54 -25.74 6.12
CA GLY A 79 13.26 -26.06 6.78
C GLY A 79 12.55 -24.86 7.41
N ASN A 80 12.61 -23.69 6.77
CA ASN A 80 12.06 -22.41 7.26
C ASN A 80 12.77 -21.79 8.46
N GLU A 81 13.97 -22.25 8.82
CA GLU A 81 14.76 -21.69 9.91
C GLU A 81 16.25 -21.54 9.56
N TRP A 82 16.93 -20.69 10.33
CA TRP A 82 18.38 -20.57 10.28
C TRP A 82 19.01 -21.59 11.22
N VAL A 83 19.83 -22.48 10.68
CA VAL A 83 20.53 -23.52 11.43
C VAL A 83 22.03 -23.23 11.42
N TRP A 84 22.66 -23.26 12.59
CA TRP A 84 24.11 -23.07 12.70
C TRP A 84 24.85 -24.35 12.31
N VAL A 85 25.75 -24.26 11.34
CA VAL A 85 26.64 -25.34 10.94
C VAL A 85 28.01 -25.05 11.55
N LYS A 86 28.48 -25.91 12.47
CA LYS A 86 29.79 -25.76 13.11
C LYS A 86 30.93 -25.83 12.10
N GLY A 87 32.01 -25.10 12.39
CA GLY A 87 33.24 -25.15 11.62
C GLY A 87 33.91 -26.52 11.67
N ARG A 88 34.86 -26.74 10.75
CA ARG A 88 35.61 -27.99 10.66
C ARG A 88 37.02 -27.77 10.10
N TRP A 89 37.88 -28.76 10.32
CA TRP A 89 39.19 -28.86 9.69
C TRP A 89 39.09 -29.43 8.27
N TYR A 90 39.89 -28.88 7.35
CA TYR A 90 40.09 -29.32 5.96
C TYR A 90 41.57 -29.44 5.61
#